data_AF-A0A1I2SZE1-F1
#
_entry.id   AF-A0A1I2SZE1-F1
#
_cell.length_a   1.000
_cell.length_b   1.000
_cell.length_c   1.000
_cell.angle_alpha   90.00
_cell.angle_beta   90.00
_cell.angle_gamma   90.00
#
_symmetry.space_group_name_H-M   'P 1'
#
loop_
_entity.id
_entity.type
_entity.pdbx_description
1 polymer ?
#
loop_
_entity_poly.entity_id
_entity_poly.type
_entity_poly.pdbx_seq_one_letter_code
_entity_poly.pdbx_strand_id
1 'polypeptide(L)'
;MDPIFTFLITGFVTMSAALSAGAVNKLPDEQKTGKLAERNTQVAIIMAGNLAALTLIGAMAFGMLNLDWWIPLVCLLITFPVVHLLVMQRLLGDVKNLVLMTPLVIGSIAILYYYW
;
A
#
# COMPACT_ATOMS: atom_id res chain seq x y z
N MET A 1 0.08 -5.17 20.64
CA MET A 1 1.30 -5.05 19.82
C MET A 1 1.79 -3.61 19.97
N ASP A 2 3.09 -3.34 20.06
CA ASP A 2 3.54 -1.95 20.24
C ASP A 2 3.07 -1.06 19.09
N PRO A 3 2.67 0.21 19.36
CA PRO A 3 2.16 1.12 18.34
C PRO A 3 3.10 1.27 17.14
N ILE A 4 4.42 1.18 17.38
CA ILE A 4 5.42 1.27 16.33
C ILE A 4 5.31 0.10 15.33
N PHE A 5 5.08 -1.12 15.79
CA PHE A 5 4.94 -2.28 14.88
C PHE A 5 3.62 -2.22 14.13
N THR A 6 2.53 -1.84 14.81
CA THR A 6 1.23 -1.63 14.16
C THR A 6 1.36 -0.60 13.03
N PHE A 7 1.99 0.55 13.30
CA PHE A 7 2.24 1.57 12.30
C PHE A 7 3.13 1.09 11.15
N LEU A 8 4.28 0.47 11.46
CA LEU A 8 5.24 0.06 10.44
C LEU A 8 4.65 -0.99 9.49
N ILE A 9 3.93 -1.99 10.03
CA ILE A 9 3.36 -3.06 9.21
C ILE A 9 2.22 -2.50 8.36
N THR A 10 1.23 -1.84 8.98
CA THR A 10 0.05 -1.36 8.26
C THR A 10 0.39 -0.22 7.30
N GLY A 11 1.26 0.70 7.68
CA GLY A 11 1.76 1.78 6.83
C GLY A 11 2.56 1.27 5.64
N PHE A 12 3.46 0.31 5.85
CA PHE A 12 4.25 -0.25 4.75
C PHE A 12 3.38 -1.02 3.74
N VAL A 13 2.49 -1.89 4.22
CA VAL A 13 1.59 -2.69 3.38
C VAL A 13 0.71 -1.79 2.51
N THR A 14 0.11 -0.78 3.12
CA THR A 14 -0.81 0.14 2.44
C THR A 14 -0.09 1.04 1.45
N MET A 15 1.09 1.55 1.78
CA MET A 15 1.94 2.29 0.84
C MET A 15 2.36 1.43 -0.35
N SER A 16 2.80 0.19 -0.09
CA SER A 16 3.24 -0.76 -1.12
C SER A 16 2.11 -1.11 -2.09
N ALA A 17 0.89 -1.34 -1.58
CA ALA A 17 -0.30 -1.56 -2.39
C ALA A 17 -0.66 -0.32 -3.23
N ALA A 18 -0.68 0.87 -2.62
CA ALA A 18 -1.03 2.11 -3.30
C ALA A 18 -0.06 2.46 -4.44
N LEU A 19 1.25 2.33 -4.19
CA LEU A 19 2.28 2.54 -5.21
C LEU A 19 2.18 1.52 -6.34
N SER A 20 1.96 0.25 -6.03
CA SER A 20 1.81 -0.81 -7.04
C SER A 20 0.58 -0.59 -7.92
N ALA A 21 -0.57 -0.24 -7.32
CA ALA A 21 -1.79 0.09 -8.07
C ALA A 21 -1.56 1.29 -9.00
N GLY A 22 -0.87 2.32 -8.51
CA GLY A 22 -0.50 3.49 -9.30
C GLY A 22 0.42 3.14 -10.47
N ALA A 23 1.42 2.29 -10.25
CA ALA A 23 2.33 1.83 -11.31
C ALA A 23 1.59 1.02 -12.39
N VAL A 24 0.76 0.05 -11.98
CA VAL A 24 -0.02 -0.78 -12.92
C VAL A 24 -1.03 0.07 -13.70
N ASN A 25 -1.69 1.04 -13.06
CA ASN A 25 -2.66 1.89 -13.73
C ASN A 25 -2.02 2.83 -14.78
N LYS A 26 -0.77 3.24 -14.55
CA LYS A 26 0.02 4.10 -15.45
C LYS A 26 0.66 3.36 -16.63
N LEU A 27 0.52 2.03 -16.72
CA LEU A 27 1.03 1.29 -17.87
C LEU A 27 0.35 1.78 -19.17
N PRO A 28 1.10 1.86 -20.30
CA PRO A 28 0.51 2.13 -21.61
C PRO A 28 -0.52 1.06 -21.98
N ASP A 29 -1.58 1.45 -22.68
CA ASP A 29 -2.67 0.51 -23.04
C ASP A 29 -2.17 -0.66 -23.92
N GLU A 30 -1.14 -0.42 -24.73
CA GLU A 30 -0.45 -1.45 -25.53
C GLU A 30 0.19 -2.55 -24.67
N GLN A 31 0.59 -2.23 -23.43
CA GLN A 31 1.21 -3.16 -22.49
C GLN A 31 0.18 -3.86 -21.60
N LYS A 32 -1.06 -3.34 -21.53
CA LYS A 32 -2.17 -3.96 -20.81
C LYS A 32 -2.73 -5.10 -21.64
N THR A 33 -2.08 -6.25 -21.57
CA THR A 33 -2.50 -7.48 -22.29
C THR A 33 -3.26 -8.44 -21.38
N GLY A 34 -4.12 -9.29 -21.96
CA GLY A 34 -4.88 -10.31 -21.22
C GLY A 34 -5.84 -9.72 -20.18
N LYS A 35 -5.80 -10.22 -18.94
CA LYS A 35 -6.69 -9.78 -17.84
C LYS A 35 -6.53 -8.30 -17.46
N LEU A 36 -5.38 -7.68 -17.73
CA LEU A 36 -5.14 -6.25 -17.43
C LEU A 36 -5.82 -5.32 -18.45
N ALA A 37 -6.16 -5.82 -19.63
CA ALA A 37 -6.95 -5.10 -20.64
C ALA A 37 -8.43 -5.00 -20.26
N GLU A 38 -8.90 -5.93 -19.41
CA GLU A 38 -10.31 -6.04 -19.07
C GLU A 38 -10.74 -4.86 -18.20
N ARG A 39 -11.81 -4.18 -18.61
CA ARG A 39 -12.35 -3.00 -17.90
C ARG A 39 -12.64 -3.28 -16.43
N ASN A 40 -13.15 -4.47 -16.12
CA ASN A 40 -13.45 -4.86 -14.74
C ASN A 40 -12.19 -4.96 -13.87
N THR A 41 -11.10 -5.52 -14.42
CA THR A 41 -9.81 -5.60 -13.74
C THR A 41 -9.21 -4.21 -13.51
N GLN A 42 -9.31 -3.31 -14.49
CA GLN A 42 -8.81 -1.94 -14.35
C GLN A 42 -9.54 -1.20 -13.23
N VAL A 43 -10.87 -1.32 -13.17
CA VAL A 43 -11.68 -0.75 -12.08
C VAL A 43 -11.26 -1.36 -10.73
N ALA A 44 -11.06 -2.68 -10.67
CA ALA A 44 -10.62 -3.35 -9.45
C ALA A 44 -9.25 -2.84 -8.96
N ILE A 45 -8.28 -2.61 -9.86
CA ILE A 45 -6.96 -2.06 -9.54
C ILE A 45 -7.08 -0.64 -8.95
N ILE A 46 -7.90 0.21 -9.55
CA ILE A 46 -8.14 1.57 -9.06
C ILE A 46 -8.77 1.53 -7.67
N MET A 47 -9.79 0.69 -7.47
CA MET A 47 -10.47 0.54 -6.18
C MET A 47 -9.52 0.00 -5.10
N ALA A 48 -8.68 -0.98 -5.44
CA ALA A 48 -7.65 -1.50 -4.52
C ALA A 48 -6.64 -0.42 -4.14
N GLY A 49 -6.16 0.37 -5.10
CA GLY A 49 -5.26 1.50 -4.86
C GLY A 49 -5.88 2.56 -3.95
N ASN A 50 -7.13 2.94 -4.20
CA ASN A 50 -7.85 3.92 -3.37
C ASN A 50 -8.08 3.40 -1.94
N LEU A 51 -8.46 2.13 -1.79
CA LEU A 51 -8.63 1.51 -0.48
C LEU A 51 -7.31 1.49 0.31
N ALA A 52 -6.21 1.16 -0.37
CA ALA A 52 -4.87 1.21 0.21
C ALA A 52 -4.49 2.63 0.64
N ALA A 53 -4.74 3.64 -0.21
CA ALA A 53 -4.47 5.03 0.12
C ALA A 53 -5.28 5.53 1.33
N LEU A 54 -6.57 5.19 1.41
CA LEU A 54 -7.41 5.52 2.58
C LEU A 54 -6.90 4.85 3.85
N THR A 55 -6.51 3.58 3.75
CA THR A 55 -5.97 2.83 4.89
C THR A 55 -4.61 3.39 5.32
N LEU A 56 -3.78 3.85 4.37
CA LEU A 56 -2.51 4.52 4.65
C LEU A 56 -2.74 5.84 5.41
N ILE A 57 -3.76 6.63 5.04
CA ILE A 57 -4.14 7.83 5.80
C ILE A 57 -4.52 7.45 7.23
N GLY A 58 -5.28 6.37 7.41
CA GLY A 58 -5.58 5.81 8.73
C GLY A 58 -4.31 5.43 9.50
N ALA A 59 -3.40 4.66 8.90
CA ALA A 59 -2.13 4.28 9.51
C ALA A 59 -1.30 5.50 9.90
N MET A 60 -1.27 6.54 9.05
CA MET A 60 -0.57 7.80 9.33
C MET A 60 -1.19 8.53 10.51
N ALA A 61 -2.52 8.64 10.57
CA ALA A 61 -3.19 9.25 11.71
C ALA A 61 -2.93 8.47 13.02
N PHE A 62 -2.95 7.14 12.98
CA PHE A 62 -2.57 6.30 14.11
C PHE A 62 -1.12 6.56 14.56
N GLY A 63 -0.19 6.60 13.61
CA GLY A 63 1.22 6.88 13.87
C GLY A 63 1.44 8.26 14.46
N MET A 64 0.76 9.29 13.95
CA MET A 64 0.87 10.67 14.46
C MET A 64 0.31 10.83 15.88
N LEU A 65 -0.66 10.00 16.27
CA LEU A 65 -1.25 10.04 17.62
C LEU A 65 -0.41 9.29 18.66
N ASN A 66 0.27 8.22 18.25
CA ASN A 66 0.93 7.28 19.17
C ASN A 66 2.46 7.30 19.13
N LEU A 67 3.07 7.94 18.13
CA LEU A 67 4.51 8.04 17.94
C LEU A 67 4.95 9.51 17.83
N ASP A 68 6.26 9.75 17.94
CA ASP A 68 6.79 11.07 17.65
C ASP A 68 6.50 11.46 16.19
N TRP A 69 6.01 12.68 16.00
CA TRP A 69 5.54 13.22 14.71
C TRP A 69 6.52 13.05 13.53
N TRP A 70 7.82 13.04 13.80
CA TRP A 70 8.84 12.87 12.77
C TRP A 70 8.94 11.44 12.25
N ILE A 71 8.57 10.42 13.04
CA ILE A 71 8.69 9.01 12.67
C ILE A 71 7.73 8.67 11.52
N PRO A 72 6.41 8.91 11.62
CA PRO A 72 5.50 8.62 10.52
C PRO A 72 5.85 9.39 9.24
N LEU A 73 6.31 10.63 9.36
CA LEU A 73 6.69 11.46 8.22
C LEU A 73 7.90 10.89 7.45
N VAL A 74 8.96 10.52 8.17
CA VAL A 74 10.15 9.91 7.57
C VAL A 74 9.79 8.56 6.94
N CYS A 75 8.96 7.76 7.60
CA CYS A 75 8.51 6.49 7.05
C CYS A 75 7.69 6.65 5.78
N LEU A 76 6.74 7.59 5.75
CA LEU A 76 5.88 7.84 4.59
C LEU A 76 6.68 8.34 3.38
N LEU A 77 7.58 9.30 3.59
CA LEU A 77 8.27 9.99 2.50
C LEU A 77 9.52 9.26 2.02
N ILE A 78 10.21 8.56 2.91
CA ILE A 78 11.53 7.99 2.62
C ILE A 78 11.49 6.47 2.77
N THR A 79 11.25 5.96 3.98
CA THR A 79 11.50 4.54 4.26
C THR A 79 10.58 3.60 3.48
N PHE A 80 9.26 3.81 3.51
CA PHE A 80 8.32 2.93 2.82
C PHE A 80 8.49 2.96 1.30
N PRO A 81 8.59 4.13 0.62
CA PRO A 81 8.87 4.17 -0.81
C PRO A 81 10.18 3.49 -1.18
N VAL A 82 11.26 3.80 -0.45
CA VAL A 82 12.59 3.24 -0.74
C VAL A 82 12.58 1.71 -0.58
N VAL A 83 12.02 1.20 0.52
CA VAL A 83 11.91 -0.24 0.75
C VAL A 83 11.01 -0.89 -0.29
N HIS A 84 9.88 -0.27 -0.65
CA HIS A 84 9.01 -0.79 -1.69
C HIS A 84 9.73 -0.90 -3.05
N LEU A 85 10.39 0.17 -3.50
CA LEU A 85 11.08 0.21 -4.81
C LEU A 85 12.28 -0.74 -4.86
N LEU A 86 13.08 -0.80 -3.78
CA LEU A 86 14.29 -1.63 -3.77
C LEU A 86 14.00 -3.12 -3.55
N VAL A 87 12.98 -3.44 -2.76
CA VAL A 87 12.70 -4.82 -2.33
C VAL A 87 11.48 -5.36 -3.08
N MET A 88 10.30 -4.79 -2.84
CA MET A 88 9.05 -5.39 -3.33
C MET A 88 8.91 -5.30 -4.85
N GLN A 89 9.23 -4.13 -5.44
CA GLN A 89 9.14 -3.95 -6.87
C GLN A 89 10.14 -4.85 -7.61
N ARG A 90 11.35 -5.04 -7.08
CA ARG A 90 12.36 -5.93 -7.67
C ARG A 90 12.03 -7.42 -7.53
N LEU A 91 11.48 -7.83 -6.38
CA LEU A 91 11.22 -9.25 -6.10
C LEU A 91 9.95 -9.76 -6.78
N LEU A 92 8.87 -8.97 -6.77
CA LEU A 92 7.55 -9.42 -7.19
C LEU A 92 7.08 -8.74 -8.49
N GLY A 93 7.54 -7.51 -8.77
CA GLY A 93 6.94 -6.65 -9.77
C GLY A 93 5.59 -6.08 -9.34
N ASP A 94 5.10 -5.05 -10.03
CA ASP A 94 3.96 -4.25 -9.58
C ASP A 94 2.64 -5.04 -9.51
N VAL A 95 2.38 -5.90 -10.50
CA VAL A 95 1.12 -6.66 -10.58
C VAL A 95 1.01 -7.71 -9.46
N LYS A 96 2.07 -8.52 -9.26
CA LYS A 96 2.05 -9.56 -8.22
C LYS A 96 2.07 -8.93 -6.83
N ASN A 97 2.83 -7.85 -6.66
CA ASN A 97 2.86 -7.13 -5.40
C ASN A 97 1.49 -6.53 -5.07
N LEU A 98 0.78 -5.96 -6.04
CA LEU A 98 -0.59 -5.48 -5.82
C LEU A 98 -1.53 -6.61 -5.37
N VAL A 99 -1.51 -7.75 -6.06
CA VAL A 99 -2.36 -8.91 -5.72
C VAL A 99 -2.06 -9.44 -4.32
N LEU A 100 -0.79 -9.45 -3.91
CA LEU A 100 -0.38 -9.88 -2.57
C LEU A 100 -0.76 -8.85 -1.49
N MET A 101 -0.50 -7.56 -1.74
CA MET A 101 -0.68 -6.51 -0.75
C MET A 101 -2.15 -6.14 -0.55
N THR A 102 -3.01 -6.32 -1.54
CA THR A 102 -4.46 -6.00 -1.41
C THR A 102 -5.16 -6.75 -0.25
N PRO A 103 -5.07 -8.09 -0.09
CA PRO A 103 -5.64 -8.76 1.07
C PRO A 103 -4.94 -8.38 2.38
N LEU A 104 -3.63 -8.08 2.34
CA LEU A 104 -2.90 -7.58 3.50
C LEU A 104 -3.38 -6.18 3.92
N VAL A 105 -3.84 -5.33 3.00
CA VAL A 105 -4.48 -4.04 3.30
C VAL A 105 -5.77 -4.29 4.08
N ILE A 106 -6.60 -5.25 3.69
CA ILE A 106 -7.83 -5.60 4.43
C ILE A 106 -7.47 -6.07 5.85
N GLY A 107 -6.44 -6.90 5.99
CA GLY A 107 -5.90 -7.27 7.29
C GLY A 107 -5.39 -6.07 8.10
N SER A 108 -4.74 -5.10 7.43
CA SER A 108 -4.25 -3.87 8.05
C SER A 108 -5.39 -3.00 8.58
N ILE A 109 -6.53 -2.94 7.88
CA ILE A 109 -7.74 -2.25 8.37
C ILE A 109 -8.20 -2.87 9.69
N ALA A 110 -8.29 -4.21 9.75
CA ALA A 110 -8.72 -4.91 10.97
C ALA A 110 -7.72 -4.70 12.13
N ILE A 111 -6.42 -4.74 11.84
CA ILE A 111 -5.36 -4.50 12.83
C ILE A 111 -5.46 -3.06 13.34
N LEU A 112 -5.56 -2.08 12.46
CA LEU A 112 -5.73 -0.67 12.86
C LEU A 112 -6.97 -0.52 13.73
N TYR A 113 -8.13 -1.02 13.30
CA TYR A 113 -9.37 -0.92 14.07
C TYR A 113 -9.27 -1.53 15.48
N TYR A 114 -8.55 -2.64 15.64
CA TYR A 114 -8.42 -3.32 16.94
C TYR A 114 -7.44 -2.61 17.89
N TYR A 115 -6.37 -2.02 17.37
CA TYR A 115 -5.30 -1.40 18.16
C TYR A 115 -5.37 0.12 18.25
N TRP A 116 -6.32 0.75 17.56
CA TRP A 116 -6.61 2.19 17.63
C TRP A 116 -7.11 2.59 19.00
#